data_AF-A0A259LRD1-F1
#
_entry.id   AF-A0A259LRD1-F1
#
_cell.length_a   1.000
_cell.length_b   1.000
_cell.length_c   1.000
_cell.angle_alpha   90.00
_cell.angle_beta   90.00
_cell.angle_gamma   90.00
#
_symmetry.space_group_name_H-M   'P 1'
#
loop_
_entity.id
_entity.type
_entity.pdbx_description
1 polymer ?
#
loop_
_entity_poly.entity_id
_entity_poly.type
_entity_poly.pdbx_seq_one_letter_code
_entity_poly.pdbx_strand_id
1 'polypeptide(L)' 'RREVPQGLADGLHLHARALIIPREHGKPIKIIAPLPPHMKETFETLGFLEQEAGKDPLAPFI' A
#
# COMPACT_ATOMS: atom_id res chain seq x y z
N ARG A 1 -1.97 19.33 19.69
CA ARG A 1 -2.64 18.47 18.68
C ARG A 1 -1.91 18.70 17.37
N ARG A 2 -1.36 17.67 16.72
CA ARG A 2 -0.76 17.86 15.38
C ARG A 2 -1.88 18.08 14.38
N GLU A 3 -1.69 19.06 13.52
CA GLU A 3 -2.59 19.38 12.42
C GLU A 3 -2.44 18.29 11.36
N VAL A 4 -3.55 17.76 10.85
CA VAL A 4 -3.50 16.86 9.69
C VAL A 4 -3.03 17.69 8.50
N PRO A 5 -2.00 17.26 7.75
CA PRO A 5 -1.55 18.00 6.58
C PRO A 5 -2.72 18.17 5.62
N GLN A 6 -2.96 19.41 5.20
CA GLN A 6 -4.07 19.74 4.30
C GLN A 6 -3.93 18.94 2.99
N GLY A 7 -4.98 18.22 2.62
CA GLY A 7 -5.04 17.42 1.39
C GLY A 7 -4.87 15.90 1.58
N LEU A 8 -4.54 15.40 2.77
CA LEU A 8 -4.64 13.96 3.06
C LEU A 8 -6.05 13.60 3.52
N ALA A 9 -6.56 12.47 3.03
CA ALA A 9 -7.85 11.94 3.45
C ALA A 9 -7.81 11.52 4.93
N ASP A 10 -8.91 11.75 5.66
CA ASP A 10 -9.01 11.39 7.07
C ASP A 10 -8.98 9.87 7.29
N GLY A 11 -8.24 9.43 8.30
CA GLY A 11 -8.18 8.01 8.70
C GLY A 11 -6.78 7.56 9.12
N LEU A 12 -6.68 6.34 9.63
CA LEU A 12 -5.39 5.72 9.95
C LEU A 12 -4.76 5.16 8.66
N HIS A 13 -3.62 5.70 8.23
CA HIS A 13 -2.82 5.19 7.10
C HIS A 13 -1.96 3.96 7.48
N LEU A 14 -2.57 2.95 8.13
CA LEU A 14 -1.95 1.66 8.43
C LEU A 14 -2.79 0.52 7.86
N HIS A 15 -2.28 -0.21 6.88
CA HIS A 15 -3.01 -1.29 6.20
C HIS A 15 -2.17 -2.56 6.06
N ALA A 16 -2.66 -3.66 6.63
CA ALA A 16 -2.09 -4.98 6.43
C ALA A 16 -2.51 -5.54 5.06
N ARG A 17 -1.82 -5.11 3.99
CA ARG A 17 -2.19 -5.42 2.60
C ARG A 17 -2.09 -6.91 2.25
N ALA A 18 -1.14 -7.64 2.85
CA ALA A 18 -0.92 -9.05 2.50
C ALA A 18 -0.72 -9.93 3.73
N LEU A 19 -1.31 -11.11 3.68
CA LEU A 19 -1.11 -12.18 4.66
C LEU A 19 -0.61 -13.43 3.92
N ILE A 20 0.48 -14.03 4.40
CA ILE A 20 1.01 -15.29 3.89
C ILE A 20 0.80 -16.36 4.97
N ILE A 21 0.07 -17.41 4.62
CA ILE A 21 -0.22 -18.55 5.49
C ILE A 21 0.59 -19.75 4.98
N PRO A 22 1.61 -20.22 5.72
CA PRO A 22 2.36 -21.42 5.35
C PRO A 22 1.47 -22.67 5.48
N ARG A 23 1.75 -23.69 4.68
CA ARG A 23 1.04 -24.97 4.68
C ARG A 23 2.02 -26.12 4.71
N GLU A 24 1.75 -27.14 5.53
CA GLU A 24 2.66 -28.29 5.70
C GLU A 24 2.83 -29.12 4.43
N HIS A 25 1.75 -29.27 3.63
CA HIS A 25 1.75 -30.06 2.40
C HIS A 25 1.26 -29.26 1.20
N GLY A 26 1.86 -28.10 0.94
CA GLY A 26 1.53 -27.31 -0.24
C GLY A 26 2.24 -25.96 -0.31
N LYS A 27 1.96 -25.22 -1.39
CA LYS A 27 2.46 -23.85 -1.51
C LYS A 27 1.76 -22.94 -0.48
N PRO A 28 2.49 -21.98 0.10
CA PRO A 28 1.89 -20.98 0.98
C PRO A 28 0.74 -20.25 0.29
N ILE A 29 -0.32 -19.96 1.04
CA ILE A 29 -1.44 -19.14 0.54
C ILE A 29 -1.06 -17.68 0.78
N LYS A 30 -1.15 -16.86 -0.27
CA LYS A 30 -0.99 -15.40 -0.17
C LYS A 30 -2.34 -14.75 -0.42
N ILE A 31 -2.84 -14.01 0.55
CA ILE A 31 -4.06 -13.21 0.46
C ILE A 31 -3.63 -11.76 0.34
N ILE A 32 -4.23 -11.03 -0.61
CA ILE A 32 -3.93 -9.61 -0.84
C ILE A 32 -5.24 -8.83 -0.79
N ALA A 33 -5.32 -7.86 0.11
CA ALA A 33 -6.44 -6.93 0.20
C ALA A 33 -6.21 -5.71 -0.70
N PRO A 34 -7.27 -5.12 -1.29
CA PRO A 34 -7.17 -3.86 -1.99
C PRO A 34 -6.92 -2.70 -1.01
N LEU A 35 -6.33 -1.61 -1.50
CA LEU A 35 -6.19 -0.38 -0.73
C LEU A 35 -7.56 0.15 -0.28
N PRO A 36 -7.70 0.58 0.98
CA PRO A 36 -8.93 1.21 1.46
C PRO A 36 -9.11 2.60 0.83
N PRO A 37 -10.37 3.09 0.71
CA PRO A 37 -10.68 4.32 -0.03
C PRO A 37 -9.84 5.55 0.37
N HIS A 38 -9.66 5.82 1.66
CA HIS A 38 -8.91 6.99 2.14
C HIS A 38 -7.41 6.94 1.78
N MET A 39 -6.82 5.74 1.76
CA MET A 39 -5.42 5.60 1.32
C MET A 39 -5.29 5.76 -0.19
N LYS A 40 -6.29 5.31 -0.95
CA LYS A 40 -6.30 5.48 -2.40
C LYS A 40 -6.35 6.95 -2.78
N GLU A 41 -7.24 7.73 -2.17
CA GLU A 41 -7.32 9.19 -2.36
C GLU A 41 -6.02 9.91 -1.98
N THR A 42 -5.39 9.47 -0.89
CA THR A 42 -4.08 9.99 -0.46
C THR A 42 -3.00 9.68 -1.49
N PHE A 43 -2.95 8.45 -2.02
CA PHE A 43 -1.97 8.05 -3.03
C PHE A 43 -2.17 8.84 -4.32
N GLU A 44 -3.41 9.04 -4.77
CA GLU A 44 -3.74 9.86 -5.93
C GLU A 44 -3.29 11.31 -5.74
N THR A 45 -3.52 11.89 -4.55
CA THR A 45 -3.08 13.26 -4.21
C THR A 45 -1.56 13.42 -4.23
N LEU A 46 -0.83 12.40 -3.77
CA LEU A 46 0.64 12.39 -3.75
C LEU A 46 1.27 11.96 -5.08
N GLY A 47 0.46 11.53 -6.05
CA GLY A 47 0.93 11.01 -7.34
C GLY A 47 1.58 9.62 -7.25
N PHE A 48 1.30 8.85 -6.19
CA PHE A 48 1.81 7.50 -6.04
C PHE A 48 1.01 6.50 -6.87
N LEU A 49 1.72 5.64 -7.60
CA LEU A 49 1.11 4.57 -8.39
C LEU A 49 1.21 3.24 -7.64
N GLU A 50 0.08 2.62 -7.31
CA GLU A 50 0.07 1.29 -6.64
C GLU A 50 0.89 0.24 -7.42
N GLN A 51 0.92 0.37 -8.75
CA GLN A 51 1.57 -0.56 -9.66
C GLN A 51 3.10 -0.51 -9.60
N GLU A 52 3.65 0.50 -8.93
CA GLU A 52 5.08 0.68 -8.70
C GLU A 52 5.51 0.11 -7.33
N ALA A 53 4.57 -0.30 -6.49
CA ALA A 53 4.86 -0.84 -5.17
C ALA A 53 5.84 -2.03 -5.25
N GLY A 54 7.00 -1.90 -4.61
CA GLY A 54 8.04 -2.92 -4.54
C GLY A 54 8.97 -2.99 -5.76
N LYS A 55 8.81 -2.10 -6.76
CA LYS A 55 9.80 -1.91 -7.81
C LYS A 55 10.95 -1.03 -7.32
N ASP A 56 12.13 -1.21 -7.89
CA ASP A 56 13.27 -0.33 -7.64
C ASP A 56 13.00 1.05 -8.28
N PRO A 57 12.91 2.14 -7.49
CA PRO A 57 12.64 3.47 -8.01
C PRO A 57 13.80 4.03 -8.86
N LEU A 58 15.01 3.48 -8.74
CA LEU A 58 16.19 3.96 -9.46
C LEU A 58 16.48 3.20 -10.75
N ALA A 59 15.82 2.06 -10.99
CA ALA A 59 16.02 1.24 -12.18
C ALA A 59 15.87 1.99 -13.53
N PRO A 60 14.97 2.98 -13.70
CA PRO A 60 14.87 3.74 -14.95
C PRO A 60 16.01 4.72 -15.21
N PHE A 61 16.86 5.01 -14.21
CA PHE A 61 17.92 6.02 -14.28
C PHE A 61 19.32 5.42 -14.42
N ILE A 62 19.41 4.09 -14.58
CA ILE A 62 20.65 3.33 -14.76
C ILE A 62 20.74 2.85 -16.21
#